data_AF-A0A7V8Y2F2-F1
#
_entry.id   AF-A0A7V8Y2F2-F1
#
_cell.length_a   1.000
_cell.length_b   1.000
_cell.length_c   1.000
_cell.angle_alpha   90.00
_cell.angle_beta   90.00
_cell.angle_gamma   90.00
#
_symmetry.space_group_name_H-M   'P 1'
#
loop_
_entity.id
_entity.type
_entity.pdbx_description
1 polymer ?
#
loop_
_entity_poly.entity_id
_entity_poly.type
_entity_poly.pdbx_seq_one_letter_code
_entity_poly.pdbx_strand_id
1 'polypeptide(L)' 'MRWLVDWWDSVELWVTQLGFPFQVALAIVVLLPLCWAGAAVADRTTEALTAWWSHRGTGGR' A
#
# COMPACT_ATOMS: atom_id res chain seq x y z
N MET A 1 -22.05 -5.67 -5.01
CA MET A 1 -21.16 -4.77 -5.78
C MET A 1 -21.70 -3.35 -5.95
N ARG A 2 -23.01 -3.12 -6.17
CA ARG A 2 -23.55 -1.76 -6.34
C ARG A 2 -23.26 -0.82 -5.18
N TRP A 3 -23.39 -1.30 -3.94
CA TRP A 3 -23.09 -0.51 -2.74
C TRP A 3 -21.68 0.11 -2.72
N LEU A 4 -20.68 -0.59 -3.29
CA LEU A 4 -19.30 -0.10 -3.37
C LEU A 4 -19.17 1.01 -4.42
N VAL A 5 -19.90 0.87 -5.54
CA VAL A 5 -19.94 1.87 -6.61
C VAL A 5 -20.62 3.13 -6.10
N ASP A 6 -21.77 3.01 -5.44
CA ASP A 6 -22.52 4.16 -4.90
C ASP A 6 -21.71 4.89 -3.82
N TRP A 7 -20.95 4.15 -2.99
CA TRP A 7 -20.04 4.74 -2.03
C TRP A 7 -18.87 5.46 -2.71
N TRP A 8 -18.25 4.83 -3.71
CA TRP A 8 -17.16 5.44 -4.46
C TRP A 8 -17.60 6.70 -5.21
N ASP A 9 -18.80 6.70 -5.80
CA ASP A 9 -19.39 7.88 -6.45
C ASP A 9 -19.49 9.07 -5.49
N SER A 10 -19.95 8.83 -4.26
CA SER A 10 -19.96 9.86 -3.22
C SER A 10 -18.57 10.35 -2.83
N VAL A 11 -17.56 9.46 -2.80
CA VAL A 11 -16.15 9.82 -2.54
C VAL A 11 -15.60 10.66 -3.71
N GLU A 12 -15.89 10.28 -4.94
CA GLU A 12 -15.48 10.97 -6.16
C GLU A 12 -16.02 12.41 -6.17
N LEU A 13 -17.32 12.58 -5.87
CA LEU A 13 -17.93 13.89 -5.73
C LEU A 13 -17.32 14.71 -4.59
N TRP A 14 -16.97 14.07 -3.46
CA TRP A 14 -16.30 14.74 -2.35
C TRP A 14 -14.89 15.21 -2.71
N VAL A 15 -14.10 14.41 -3.41
CA VAL A 15 -12.73 14.77 -3.80
C VAL A 15 -12.72 15.82 -4.91
N THR A 16 -13.57 15.68 -5.92
CA THR A 16 -13.58 16.57 -7.09
C THR A 16 -14.03 18.00 -6.78
N GLN A 17 -14.86 18.20 -5.75
CA GLN A 17 -15.26 19.53 -5.29
C GLN A 17 -14.21 20.22 -4.41
N LEU A 18 -13.14 19.53 -3.99
CA LEU A 18 -12.02 20.15 -3.29
C LEU A 18 -11.20 21.02 -4.24
N GLY A 19 -10.62 22.11 -3.73
CA GLY A 19 -9.64 22.87 -4.48
C GLY A 19 -8.40 22.02 -4.83
N PHE A 20 -7.78 22.29 -5.98
CA PHE A 20 -6.59 21.58 -6.46
C PHE A 20 -5.50 21.31 -5.39
N PRO A 21 -5.07 22.28 -4.55
CA PRO A 21 -4.04 22.00 -3.55
C PRO A 21 -4.46 20.95 -2.51
N PHE A 22 -5.75 20.89 -2.17
CA PHE A 22 -6.27 19.88 -1.24
C PHE A 22 -6.33 18.50 -1.86
N GLN A 23 -6.67 18.39 -3.16
CA GLN A 23 -6.62 17.12 -3.89
C GLN A 23 -5.20 16.55 -3.91
N VAL A 24 -4.20 17.39 -4.20
CA VAL A 24 -2.78 16.99 -4.20
C VAL A 24 -2.33 16.60 -2.79
N ALA A 25 -2.69 17.37 -1.76
CA ALA A 25 -2.37 17.04 -0.39
C ALA A 25 -2.97 15.68 0.03
N LEU A 26 -4.24 15.42 -0.32
CA LEU A 26 -4.89 14.14 -0.07
C LEU A 26 -4.17 12.99 -0.79
N ALA A 27 -3.79 13.19 -2.05
CA ALA A 27 -3.03 12.20 -2.81
C ALA A 27 -1.68 11.89 -2.16
N ILE A 28 -0.94 12.91 -1.69
CA ILE A 28 0.33 12.74 -0.97
C ILE A 28 0.12 11.94 0.32
N VAL A 29 -0.89 12.33 1.11
CA VAL A 29 -1.23 11.69 2.39
C VAL A 29 -1.64 10.24 2.21
N VAL A 30 -2.24 9.86 1.09
CA VAL A 30 -2.64 8.46 0.84
C VAL A 30 -1.53 7.67 0.16
N LEU A 31 -0.91 8.21 -0.89
CA LEU A 31 0.05 7.49 -1.72
C LEU A 31 1.41 7.32 -1.04
N LEU A 32 1.91 8.32 -0.29
CA LEU A 32 3.21 8.17 0.36
C LEU A 32 3.20 7.07 1.43
N PRO A 33 2.22 7.00 2.34
CA PRO A 33 2.13 5.89 3.29
C PRO A 33 1.88 4.56 2.61
N LEU A 34 1.09 4.52 1.53
CA LEU A 34 0.85 3.28 0.79
C LEU A 34 2.15 2.76 0.13
N CYS A 35 2.93 3.67 -0.47
CA CYS A 35 4.24 3.33 -1.05
C CYS A 35 5.21 2.87 0.04
N TRP A 36 5.26 3.56 1.18
CA TRP A 36 6.09 3.19 2.31
C TRP A 36 5.69 1.81 2.89
N ALA A 37 4.39 1.55 3.03
CA ALA A 37 3.89 0.26 3.47
C ALA A 37 4.24 -0.85 2.49
N GLY A 38 4.12 -0.59 1.18
CA GLY A 38 4.54 -1.52 0.13
C GLY A 38 6.03 -1.86 0.21
N ALA A 39 6.89 -0.85 0.39
CA ALA A 39 8.33 -1.04 0.60
C ALA A 39 8.61 -1.87 1.86
N ALA A 40 7.99 -1.52 2.99
CA ALA A 40 8.16 -2.25 4.25
C ALA A 40 7.71 -3.72 4.15
N VAL A 41 6.66 -4.02 3.38
CA VAL A 41 6.26 -5.40 3.11
C VAL A 41 7.31 -6.11 2.28
N ALA A 42 7.82 -5.48 1.22
CA ALA A 42 8.87 -6.06 0.38
C ALA A 42 10.14 -6.37 1.19
N ASP A 43 10.57 -5.46 2.06
CA ASP A 43 11.73 -5.66 2.94
C ASP A 43 11.53 -6.87 3.85
N ARG A 44 10.36 -6.96 4.52
CA ARG A 44 10.04 -8.11 5.37
C ARG A 44 9.95 -9.43 4.61
N THR A 45 9.42 -9.42 3.38
CA THR A 45 9.39 -10.64 2.56
C THR A 45 10.79 -11.10 2.20
N THR A 46 11.71 -10.17 1.92
CA THR A 46 13.10 -10.49 1.59
C THR A 46 13.84 -11.07 2.79
N GLU A 47 13.65 -10.50 3.99
CA GLU A 47 14.20 -11.03 5.24
C GLU A 47 13.68 -12.44 5.54
N ALA A 48 12.37 -12.67 5.41
CA ALA A 48 11.76 -13.97 5.64
C ALA A 48 12.29 -15.03 4.65
N LEU A 49 12.42 -14.69 3.38
CA LEU A 49 12.97 -15.59 2.36
C LEU A 49 14.44 -15.92 2.63
N THR A 50 15.24 -14.93 3.02
CA THR A 50 16.66 -15.11 3.34
C THR A 50 16.85 -16.00 4.58
N ALA A 51 16.06 -15.76 5.63
CA ALA A 51 16.09 -16.57 6.86
C ALA A 51 15.67 -18.02 6.60
N TRP A 52 14.61 -18.23 5.82
CA TRP A 52 14.17 -19.55 5.40
C TRP A 52 15.23 -20.27 4.57
N TRP A 53 15.90 -19.57 3.65
CA TRP A 53 16.95 -20.15 2.83
C TRP A 53 18.17 -20.57 3.67
N SER A 54 18.57 -19.75 4.64
CA SER A 54 19.64 -20.07 5.60
C SER A 54 19.33 -21.34 6.41
N HIS A 55 18.11 -21.45 6.93
CA HIS A 55 17.70 -22.64 7.70
C HIS A 55 17.64 -23.93 6.85
N ARG A 56 17.48 -23.83 5.52
CA ARG A 56 17.52 -25.01 4.63
C ARG A 56 18.93 -25.44 4.21
N GLY A 57 19.94 -24.59 4.39
CA GLY A 57 21.32 -24.88 3.99
C GLY A 57 22.16 -25.70 4.99
N THR A 58 21.71 -25.89 6.23
CA THR A 58 22.50 -26.49 7.32
C THR A 58 22.30 -27.99 7.54
N GLY A 59 21.54 -28.68 6.68
CA GLY A 59 21.23 -30.12 6.80
C GLY A 59 22.16 -31.08 6.04
N GLY A 60 23.29 -30.60 5.50
CA GLY A 60 24.15 -31.40 4.63
C GLY A 60 25.63 -31.17 4.88
N ARG A 61 26.14 -31.57 6.05
CA ARG A 61 27.56 -31.82 6.26
C ARG A 61 27.82 -32.76 7.43
#